data_AF-S4RCI8-F1
#
_entry.id   AF-S4RCI8-F1
#
_cell.length_a   1.000
_cell.length_b   1.000
_cell.length_c   1.000
_cell.angle_alpha   90.00
_cell.angle_beta   90.00
_cell.angle_gamma   90.00
#
_symmetry.space_group_name_H-M   'P 1'
#
loop_
_entity.id
_entity.type
_entity.pdbx_description
1 polymer ?
#
loop_
_entity_poly.entity_id
_entity_poly.type
_entity_poly.pdbx_seq_one_letter_code
_entity_poly.pdbx_strand_id
1 'polypeptide(L)' 'MSVEMDELRHQVMINQFVLTAGCAADQAKQLLQAAHWQFETALSTFFQDGNMPQSHQYHQMVSICHMTPA' A
#
# COMPACT_ATOMS: atom_id res chain seq x y z
N MET A 1 -13.47 19.32 20.23
CA MET A 1 -12.03 19.67 20.17
C MET A 1 -11.16 18.56 19.57
N SER A 2 -11.55 17.29 19.64
CA SER A 2 -10.74 16.17 19.11
C SER A 2 -10.86 15.92 17.60
N VAL A 3 -12.01 16.26 16.99
CA VAL A 3 -12.27 16.05 15.56
C VAL A 3 -11.40 16.93 14.64
N GLU A 4 -11.13 18.17 15.08
CA GLU A 4 -10.38 19.15 14.29
C GLU A 4 -8.90 18.76 14.11
N MET A 5 -8.29 18.16 15.14
CA MET A 5 -6.90 17.68 15.03
C MET A 5 -6.77 16.44 14.17
N ASP A 6 -7.80 15.59 14.13
CA ASP A 6 -7.83 14.42 13.26
C ASP A 6 -7.94 14.84 11.78
N GLU A 7 -8.80 15.83 11.49
CA GLU A 7 -8.89 16.44 10.15
C GLU A 7 -7.59 17.13 9.73
N LEU A 8 -6.94 17.88 10.64
CA LEU A 8 -5.65 18.51 10.35
C LEU A 8 -4.55 17.47 10.08
N ARG A 9 -4.51 16.40 10.88
CA ARG A 9 -3.56 15.30 10.68
C ARG A 9 -3.75 14.63 9.33
N HIS A 10 -5.01 14.38 8.93
CA HIS A 10 -5.35 13.84 7.61
C HIS A 10 -4.87 14.75 6.47
N GLN A 11 -5.10 16.06 6.58
CA GLN A 11 -4.64 17.04 5.60
C GLN A 11 -3.10 17.09 5.50
N VAL A 12 -2.41 17.10 6.64
CA VAL A 12 -0.94 17.08 6.66
C VAL A 12 -0.39 15.80 6.02
N MET A 13 -1.02 14.64 6.28
CA MET A 13 -0.62 13.38 5.65
C MET A 13 -0.80 13.42 4.13
N ILE A 14 -1.92 13.98 3.63
CA ILE A 14 -2.14 14.14 2.18
C ILE A 14 -1.06 15.01 1.57
N ASN A 15 -0.78 16.18 2.17
CA ASN A 15 0.25 17.08 1.67
C ASN A 15 1.64 16.45 1.70
N GLN A 16 1.99 15.75 2.77
CA GLN A 16 3.26 15.03 2.85
C GLN A 16 3.37 13.95 1.77
N PHE A 17 2.27 13.26 1.47
CA PHE A 17 2.25 12.24 0.45
C PHE A 17 2.46 12.85 -0.94
N VAL A 18 1.75 13.94 -1.24
CA VAL A 18 1.90 14.70 -2.50
C VAL A 18 3.33 15.21 -2.67
N LEU A 19 3.93 15.77 -1.62
CA LEU A 19 5.30 16.29 -1.67
C LEU A 19 6.34 15.17 -1.86
N THR A 20 6.10 13.99 -1.29
CA THR A 20 7.04 12.86 -1.34
C THR A 20 6.91 12.06 -2.63
N ALA A 21 5.67 11.73 -3.02
CA ALA A 21 5.36 10.89 -4.17
C ALA A 21 5.13 11.67 -5.47
N GLY A 22 4.98 13.00 -5.39
CA GLY A 22 4.73 13.87 -6.55
C GLY A 22 3.36 13.65 -7.21
N CYS A 23 2.37 13.13 -6.47
CA CYS A 23 1.05 12.77 -6.99
C CYS A 23 -0.02 13.83 -6.73
N ALA A 24 -1.18 13.70 -7.37
CA ALA A 24 -2.32 14.55 -7.08
C ALA A 24 -2.84 14.32 -5.65
N ALA A 25 -3.33 15.38 -5.00
CA ALA A 25 -3.87 15.31 -3.64
C ALA A 25 -5.05 14.34 -3.51
N ASP A 26 -5.89 14.22 -4.55
CA ASP A 26 -7.00 13.28 -4.58
C ASP A 26 -6.51 11.82 -4.57
N GLN A 27 -5.48 11.53 -5.35
CA GLN A 27 -4.85 10.20 -5.40
C GLN A 27 -4.15 9.86 -4.07
N ALA A 28 -3.43 10.82 -3.49
CA ALA A 28 -2.83 10.69 -2.17
C ALA A 28 -3.89 10.37 -1.09
N LYS A 29 -5.02 11.08 -1.13
CA LYS A 29 -6.15 10.84 -0.20
C LYS A 29 -6.71 9.43 -0.34
N GLN A 30 -6.97 8.97 -1.56
CA GLN A 30 -7.49 7.61 -1.80
C GLN A 30 -6.54 6.53 -1.26
N LEU A 31 -5.24 6.67 -1.51
CA LEU A 31 -4.22 5.72 -1.03
C LEU A 31 -4.11 5.74 0.49
N LEU A 32 -4.10 6.92 1.11
CA LEU A 32 -4.08 7.03 2.56
C LEU A 32 -5.35 6.44 3.17
N GLN A 33 -6.53 6.69 2.61
CA GLN A 33 -7.77 6.08 3.10
C GLN A 33 -7.76 4.55 2.97
N ALA A 34 -7.31 4.02 1.83
CA ALA A 34 -7.18 2.58 1.60
C ALA A 34 -6.17 1.92 2.56
N ALA A 35 -5.11 2.64 2.94
CA ALA A 35 -4.12 2.20 3.91
C ALA A 35 -4.49 2.51 5.37
N HIS A 36 -5.75 2.88 5.66
CA HIS A 36 -6.19 3.29 7.01
C HIS A 36 -5.32 4.39 7.62
N TRP A 37 -4.92 5.35 6.79
CA TRP A 37 -4.04 6.47 7.10
C TRP A 37 -2.64 6.06 7.61
N GLN A 38 -2.18 4.86 7.24
CA GLN A 38 -0.80 4.42 7.45
C GLN A 38 0.08 4.99 6.34
N PHE A 39 0.77 6.11 6.61
CA PHE A 39 1.59 6.83 5.63
C PHE A 39 2.66 5.95 4.97
N GLU A 40 3.43 5.20 5.75
CA GLU A 40 4.47 4.30 5.25
C GLU A 40 3.89 3.17 4.39
N THR A 41 2.76 2.59 4.79
CA THR A 41 2.06 1.57 4.00
C THR A 41 1.56 2.14 2.69
N ALA A 42 0.93 3.32 2.70
CA ALA A 42 0.45 3.97 1.48
C ALA A 42 1.60 4.29 0.51
N LEU A 43 2.73 4.80 1.01
CA LEU A 43 3.91 5.07 0.17
C LEU A 43 4.49 3.79 -0.39
N SER A 44 4.68 2.78 0.47
CA SER A 44 5.18 1.48 0.04
C SER A 44 4.27 0.85 -1.01
N THR A 45 2.95 0.85 -0.82
CA THR A 45 2.00 0.36 -1.83
C THR A 45 2.07 1.19 -3.12
N PHE A 46 2.12 2.52 -3.03
CA PHE A 46 2.21 3.39 -4.19
C PHE A 46 3.46 3.14 -5.04
N PHE A 47 4.61 2.94 -4.40
CA PHE A 47 5.86 2.62 -5.09
C PHE A 47 5.97 1.13 -5.48
N GLN A 48 5.25 0.23 -4.80
CA GLN A 48 5.22 -1.20 -5.11
C GLN A 48 4.19 -1.59 -6.18
N ASP A 49 3.14 -0.79 -6.42
CA ASP A 49 2.12 -1.09 -7.43
C ASP A 49 2.71 -1.12 -8.85
N GLY A 50 3.82 -0.40 -9.08
CA GLY A 50 4.62 -0.52 -10.31
C GLY A 50 5.42 -1.82 -10.44
N ASN A 51 5.39 -2.71 -9.44
CA ASN A 51 6.27 -3.88 -9.35
C ASN A 51 5.59 -5.18 -8.85
N MET A 52 4.28 -5.37 -9.08
CA MET A 52 3.58 -6.60 -8.67
C MET A 52 4.19 -7.89 -9.28
N PRO A 53 4.02 -9.09 -8.65
CA PRO A 53 3.65 -9.38 -7.26
C PRO A 53 4.56 -10.46 -6.61
N GLN A 54 4.79 -10.41 -5.29
CA GLN A 54 5.30 -11.59 -4.57
C GLN A 54 4.64 -11.76 -3.20
N SER A 55 3.33 -11.98 -3.18
CA SER A 55 2.68 -12.57 -2.00
C SER A 55 1.39 -13.32 -2.34
N HIS A 56 1.44 -14.24 -3.31
CA HIS A 56 0.34 -15.18 -3.57
C HIS A 56 0.81 -16.61 -3.88
N GLN A 57 1.97 -17.06 -3.37
CA GLN A 57 2.45 -18.42 -3.69
C GLN A 57 2.89 -19.30 -2.50
N TYR A 58 2.42 -19.04 -1.28
CA TYR A 58 2.74 -19.91 -0.13
C TYR A 58 1.65 -20.92 0.25
N HIS A 59 0.56 -21.07 -0.52
CA HIS A 59 -0.50 -21.99 -0.10
C HIS A 59 -1.23 -22.81 -1.18
N GLN A 60 -0.81 -22.80 -2.46
CA GLN A 60 -1.60 -23.51 -3.47
C GLN A 60 -0.82 -24.08 -4.67
N MET A 61 0.27 -24.82 -4.43
CA MET A 61 0.84 -25.75 -5.43
C MET A 61 1.61 -26.84 -4.68
N VAL A 62 0.96 -27.83 -4.08
CA VAL A 62 0.54 -29.10 -4.70
C VAL A 62 1.58 -29.68 -5.68
N SER A 63 1.99 -30.92 -5.41
CA SER A 63 2.39 -31.91 -6.42
C SER A 63 3.80 -31.84 -7.04
N ILE A 64 4.85 -32.01 -6.23
CA ILE A 64 6.08 -32.67 -6.71
C ILE A 64 6.36 -34.00 -5.98
N CYS A 65 5.32 -34.61 -5.42
CA CYS A 65 5.29 -36.06 -5.16
C CYS A 65 5.21 -36.85 -6.48
N HIS A 66 6.10 -36.62 -7.45
CA HIS A 66 6.29 -37.51 -8.61
C HIS A 66 7.50 -37.09 -9.45
N MET A 67 8.72 -37.40 -9.02
CA MET A 67 9.84 -37.50 -9.95
C MET A 67 10.64 -38.78 -9.64
N THR A 68 10.11 -39.91 -10.09
CA THR A 68 10.88 -41.09 -10.52
C THR A 68 10.65 -41.20 -12.03
N PRO A 69 11.70 -41.13 -12.86
CA PRO A 69 12.29 -42.35 -13.46
C PRO A 69 13.84 -42.22 -13.51
N ALA A 70 14.70 -43.24 -13.46
CA ALA A 70 14.65 -44.68 -13.70
C ALA A 70 15.79 -45.34 -12.90
#